data_AF-R5MTV8-F1
#
_entry.id   AF-R5MTV8-F1
#
_cell.length_a   1.000
_cell.length_b   1.000
_cell.length_c   1.000
_cell.angle_alpha   90.00
_cell.angle_beta   90.00
_cell.angle_gamma   90.00
#
_symmetry.space_group_name_H-M   'P 1'
#
loop_
_entity.id
_entity.type
_entity.pdbx_description
1 polymer ?
#
loop_
_entity_poly.entity_id
_entity_poly.type
_entity_poly.pdbx_seq_one_letter_code
_entity_poly.pdbx_strand_id
1 'polypeptide(L)'
;MKNRNRRLASLIVCLSIVINCMAVYNTKKVDMISHADDNRRATMLNEKLKENKNAISSLGLSDTFGLDNDTIDYLISNDRVKSCENVYDVTMQEVFEQIKENTEKFVLDDFALLGTSFFDEEYFTKDEYRTRDNVVFSTGVMKKIGESAYDSLRDYISYVLENGNNGDIHNLMELKIIFVAKINRDEPGVILGRYSKDNNLIKICLPNIIGNSTSTTDVSAKLNDVLKHELNHMRQYGCEDTDKYNILTQFSSNNYLSLFAEASAESGLYNLELFSHFFKTSYVYPEYRMAENVLFLCSLFNDSKMDDYYNAIYNQDMDAFFNFFSADSIEEKREIFRVIYAMDAVSKRNSYVRSLVGLKTSYDEEDYDAVALDIKNLEYITIFKITINNLIDYNINNNDLTLEDNILLYKMITMLISERAFKVESISDGKKVYYLYDEFVDQYQVIQDNFFQTLSTIYSVSTDEILEMYNKYNSGSVVNEYLNWSHGNRVIYFVNDKKYDSYLQMNKLVSKFPKIKEIIGNSFYYTDVLKEDYLDLYNEVSKGRILVKD
;
A
#
# COMPACT_ATOMS: atom_id res chain seq x y z
N MET A 1 80.72 38.48 -39.22
CA MET A 1 80.48 37.84 -37.89
C MET A 1 79.18 38.29 -37.21
N LYS A 2 78.78 39.58 -37.20
CA LYS A 2 77.56 40.06 -36.51
C LYS A 2 76.21 39.43 -36.96
N ASN A 3 76.02 39.10 -38.24
CA ASN A 3 74.76 38.52 -38.72
C ASN A 3 74.58 37.02 -38.40
N ARG A 4 75.67 36.28 -38.19
CA ARG A 4 75.63 34.84 -37.87
C ARG A 4 75.21 34.61 -36.41
N ASN A 5 75.68 35.49 -35.51
CA ASN A 5 75.32 35.45 -34.09
C ASN A 5 73.88 35.88 -33.82
N ARG A 6 73.32 36.81 -34.62
CA ARG A 6 71.90 37.19 -34.52
C ARG A 6 70.95 36.07 -34.96
N ARG A 7 71.27 35.36 -36.04
CA ARG A 7 70.48 34.19 -36.48
C ARG A 7 70.56 33.03 -35.49
N LEU A 8 71.73 32.80 -34.89
CA LEU A 8 71.90 31.78 -33.84
C LEU A 8 71.10 32.12 -32.58
N ALA A 9 71.12 33.39 -32.15
CA ALA A 9 70.34 33.86 -31.00
C ALA A 9 68.82 33.76 -31.25
N SER A 10 68.34 34.14 -32.45
CA SER A 10 66.92 33.96 -32.80
C SER A 10 66.51 32.49 -32.87
N LEU A 11 67.38 31.59 -33.35
CA LEU A 11 67.13 30.15 -33.34
C LEU A 11 67.07 29.60 -31.91
N ILE A 12 67.95 30.03 -31.01
CA ILE A 12 67.94 29.62 -29.60
C ILE A 12 66.68 30.11 -28.90
N VAL A 13 66.24 31.35 -29.14
CA VAL A 13 65.01 31.90 -28.57
C VAL A 13 63.77 31.17 -29.12
N CYS A 14 63.69 30.91 -30.42
CA CYS A 14 62.61 30.13 -31.01
C CYS A 14 62.60 28.68 -30.49
N LEU A 15 63.76 28.04 -30.33
CA LEU A 15 63.86 26.69 -29.75
C LEU A 15 63.43 26.69 -28.28
N SER A 16 63.76 27.73 -27.51
CA SER A 16 63.37 27.89 -26.11
C SER A 16 61.86 28.10 -25.96
N ILE A 17 61.24 28.86 -26.88
CA ILE A 17 59.78 29.05 -26.93
C ILE A 17 59.10 27.74 -27.33
N VAL A 18 59.63 27.00 -28.32
CA VAL A 18 59.08 25.70 -28.73
C VAL A 18 59.23 24.65 -27.62
N ILE A 19 60.35 24.62 -26.90
CA ILE A 19 60.56 23.73 -25.75
C ILE A 19 59.62 24.10 -24.59
N ASN A 20 59.44 25.39 -24.29
CA ASN A 20 58.48 25.82 -23.26
C ASN A 20 57.02 25.58 -23.67
N CYS A 21 56.65 25.80 -24.94
CA CYS A 21 55.33 25.46 -25.45
C CYS A 21 55.11 23.94 -25.44
N MET A 22 56.13 23.12 -25.79
CA MET A 22 56.04 21.67 -25.68
C MET A 22 56.05 21.19 -24.23
N ALA A 23 56.70 21.88 -23.28
CA ALA A 23 56.62 21.59 -21.86
C ALA A 23 55.23 21.93 -21.27
N VAL A 24 54.61 23.02 -21.74
CA VAL A 24 53.22 23.42 -21.38
C VAL A 24 52.17 22.53 -22.09
N TYR A 25 52.50 21.91 -23.23
CA TYR A 25 51.64 20.93 -23.90
C TYR A 25 51.85 19.49 -23.39
N ASN A 26 53.05 19.14 -22.92
CA ASN A 26 53.38 17.85 -22.27
C ASN A 26 53.14 17.83 -20.75
N THR A 27 52.64 18.92 -20.15
CA THR A 27 51.95 18.85 -18.84
C THR A 27 50.52 18.35 -18.96
N LYS A 28 50.09 17.85 -20.13
CA LYS A 28 49.19 16.69 -20.18
C LYS A 28 49.97 15.41 -19.92
N LYS A 29 50.64 15.33 -18.76
CA LYS A 29 50.49 14.10 -17.99
C LYS A 29 48.99 14.06 -17.72
N VAL A 30 48.27 13.21 -18.46
CA VAL A 30 46.99 12.69 -17.99
C VAL A 30 47.27 12.33 -16.53
N ASP A 31 46.65 13.09 -15.66
CA ASP A 31 46.84 13.04 -14.24
C ASP A 31 46.35 11.65 -13.80
N MET A 32 47.23 10.65 -13.83
CA MET A 32 46.95 9.39 -13.15
C MET A 32 46.75 9.63 -11.66
N ILE A 33 47.22 10.78 -11.13
CA ILE A 33 46.96 11.22 -9.77
C ILE A 33 45.56 11.85 -9.67
N SER A 34 45.11 12.74 -10.56
CA SER A 34 43.73 13.27 -10.49
C SER A 34 42.67 12.21 -10.82
N HIS A 35 42.90 11.29 -11.76
CA HIS A 35 42.00 10.17 -11.99
C HIS A 35 42.04 9.13 -10.87
N ALA A 36 43.19 8.94 -10.21
CA ALA A 36 43.25 8.12 -9.01
C ALA A 36 42.62 8.82 -7.80
N ASP A 37 42.71 10.15 -7.67
CA ASP A 37 42.07 10.92 -6.60
C ASP A 37 40.56 11.02 -6.81
N ASP A 38 40.09 11.20 -8.05
CA ASP A 38 38.68 11.17 -8.41
C ASP A 38 38.11 9.75 -8.22
N ASN A 39 38.82 8.70 -8.63
CA ASN A 39 38.41 7.32 -8.38
C ASN A 39 38.47 6.97 -6.89
N ARG A 40 39.47 7.45 -6.14
CA ARG A 40 39.58 7.22 -4.69
C ARG A 40 38.50 7.98 -3.94
N ARG A 41 38.18 9.21 -4.35
CA ARG A 41 37.10 10.02 -3.79
C ARG A 41 35.74 9.39 -4.10
N ALA A 42 35.52 8.91 -5.32
CA ALA A 42 34.32 8.17 -5.69
C ALA A 42 34.21 6.84 -4.93
N THR A 43 35.32 6.13 -4.74
CA THR A 43 35.36 4.89 -3.93
C THR A 43 35.02 5.17 -2.47
N MET A 44 35.65 6.18 -1.86
CA MET A 44 35.34 6.58 -0.48
C MET A 44 33.90 7.08 -0.32
N LEU A 45 33.35 7.76 -1.33
CA LEU A 45 31.95 8.18 -1.36
C LEU A 45 31.03 6.95 -1.35
N ASN A 46 31.29 5.99 -2.24
CA ASN A 46 30.51 4.76 -2.35
C ASN A 46 30.63 3.88 -1.10
N GLU A 47 31.81 3.83 -0.46
CA GLU A 47 32.00 3.14 0.81
C GLU A 47 31.14 3.76 1.92
N LYS A 48 31.15 5.10 2.07
CA LYS A 48 30.29 5.79 3.05
C LYS A 48 28.80 5.57 2.80
N LEU A 49 28.37 5.66 1.54
CA LEU A 49 26.97 5.42 1.19
C LEU A 49 26.55 3.98 1.51
N LYS A 50 27.45 3.02 1.27
CA LYS A 50 27.23 1.61 1.63
C LYS A 50 27.20 1.39 3.13
N GLU A 51 28.07 2.04 3.90
CA GLU A 51 28.09 1.98 5.36
C GLU A 51 26.75 2.48 5.95
N ASN A 52 26.27 3.64 5.47
CA ASN A 52 24.98 4.19 5.91
C ASN A 52 23.82 3.25 5.59
N LYS A 53 23.80 2.68 4.38
CA LYS A 53 22.77 1.70 3.96
C LYS A 53 22.80 0.46 4.85
N ASN A 54 23.98 -0.09 5.11
CA ASN A 54 24.13 -1.29 5.94
C ASN A 54 23.68 -1.06 7.39
N ALA A 55 23.93 0.12 7.95
CA ALA A 55 23.45 0.48 9.28
C ALA A 55 21.92 0.43 9.34
N ILE A 56 21.24 0.93 8.32
CA ILE A 56 19.77 0.89 8.17
C ILE A 56 19.25 -0.54 8.00
N SER A 57 19.91 -1.37 7.16
CA SER A 57 19.40 -2.70 6.80
C SER A 57 19.24 -3.65 8.00
N SER A 58 20.03 -3.47 9.05
CA SER A 58 20.00 -4.32 10.26
C SER A 58 18.83 -4.06 11.22
N LEU A 59 18.02 -3.02 10.96
CA LEU A 59 16.94 -2.58 11.83
C LEU A 59 15.63 -3.33 11.56
N GLY A 60 14.63 -3.10 12.39
CA GLY A 60 13.27 -3.61 12.28
C GLY A 60 13.07 -4.99 12.90
N LEU A 61 12.09 -5.71 12.35
CA LEU A 61 11.74 -7.06 12.78
C LEU A 61 12.85 -8.06 12.43
N SER A 62 13.38 -8.71 13.45
CA SER A 62 14.44 -9.73 13.31
C SER A 62 13.92 -11.16 13.44
N ASP A 63 12.77 -11.37 14.09
CA ASP A 63 12.15 -12.68 14.27
C ASP A 63 10.68 -12.65 13.82
N THR A 64 10.21 -13.80 13.36
CA THR A 64 8.80 -14.07 13.13
C THR A 64 8.35 -14.84 14.35
N PHE A 65 7.87 -14.16 15.37
CA PHE A 65 6.75 -14.55 16.25
C PHE A 65 6.26 -16.03 16.19
N GLY A 66 7.16 -17.02 16.35
CA GLY A 66 6.87 -18.46 16.25
C GLY A 66 7.00 -19.16 14.86
N LEU A 67 7.57 -18.55 13.82
CA LEU A 67 7.89 -19.17 12.52
C LEU A 67 9.39 -19.08 12.20
N ASP A 68 10.02 -20.23 11.98
CA ASP A 68 11.40 -20.32 11.51
C ASP A 68 11.54 -19.99 10.01
N ASN A 69 12.77 -19.72 9.59
CA ASN A 69 13.07 -19.37 8.19
C ASN A 69 12.72 -20.49 7.20
N ASP A 70 12.84 -21.75 7.59
CA ASP A 70 12.51 -22.89 6.71
C ASP A 70 11.01 -22.93 6.43
N THR A 71 10.20 -22.60 7.44
CA THR A 71 8.75 -22.47 7.31
C THR A 71 8.38 -21.28 6.43
N ILE A 72 9.03 -20.13 6.60
CA ILE A 72 8.80 -18.97 5.73
C ILE A 72 9.18 -19.30 4.29
N ASP A 73 10.37 -19.86 4.06
CA ASP A 73 10.83 -20.27 2.73
C ASP A 73 9.86 -21.21 2.05
N TYR A 74 9.35 -22.18 2.80
CA TYR A 74 8.31 -23.08 2.33
C TYR A 74 7.09 -22.27 1.89
N LEU A 75 6.56 -21.37 2.71
CA LEU A 75 5.36 -20.56 2.42
C LEU A 75 5.53 -19.61 1.23
N ILE A 76 6.72 -19.04 1.01
CA ILE A 76 7.01 -18.11 -0.10
C ILE A 76 7.51 -18.79 -1.39
N SER A 77 7.74 -20.11 -1.36
CA SER A 77 8.27 -20.84 -2.53
C SER A 77 7.26 -20.99 -3.67
N ASN A 78 7.74 -20.76 -4.89
CA ASN A 78 6.94 -20.74 -6.12
C ASN A 78 6.75 -22.12 -6.77
N ASP A 79 7.30 -23.20 -6.20
CA ASP A 79 7.18 -24.62 -6.67
C ASP A 79 5.75 -25.19 -6.57
N ARG A 80 4.78 -24.29 -6.44
CA ARG A 80 3.42 -24.51 -6.05
C ARG A 80 2.42 -24.09 -7.12
N VAL A 81 2.83 -23.40 -8.18
CA VAL A 81 1.86 -22.94 -9.18
C VAL A 81 1.45 -24.08 -10.11
N LYS A 82 0.25 -24.61 -9.91
CA LYS A 82 -0.50 -25.28 -10.99
C LYS A 82 -1.41 -24.26 -11.66
N SER A 83 -1.56 -24.35 -12.98
CA SER A 83 -2.62 -23.64 -13.70
C SER A 83 -3.95 -24.35 -13.48
N CYS A 84 -5.06 -23.60 -13.53
CA CYS A 84 -6.39 -24.19 -13.65
C CYS A 84 -6.42 -25.15 -14.85
N GLU A 85 -6.90 -26.38 -14.65
CA GLU A 85 -6.96 -27.39 -15.70
C GLU A 85 -8.15 -27.15 -16.64
N ASN A 86 -9.17 -26.42 -16.18
CA ASN A 86 -10.34 -26.05 -16.96
C ASN A 86 -10.07 -24.75 -17.76
N VAL A 87 -10.27 -24.83 -19.08
CA VAL A 87 -10.19 -23.68 -19.98
C VAL A 87 -11.56 -23.51 -20.62
N TYR A 88 -12.16 -22.34 -20.43
CA TYR A 88 -13.47 -22.01 -20.97
C TYR A 88 -13.32 -21.02 -22.13
N ASP A 89 -13.95 -21.33 -23.26
CA ASP A 89 -14.16 -20.39 -24.35
C ASP A 89 -15.64 -19.98 -24.31
N VAL A 90 -15.91 -18.88 -23.59
CA VAL A 90 -17.27 -18.46 -23.23
C VAL A 90 -17.43 -16.96 -23.40
N THR A 91 -18.63 -16.55 -23.78
CA THR A 91 -19.04 -15.15 -23.86
C THR A 91 -19.57 -14.66 -22.52
N MET A 92 -19.59 -13.33 -22.33
CA MET A 92 -20.18 -12.71 -21.12
C MET A 92 -21.61 -13.20 -20.86
N GLN A 93 -22.42 -13.33 -21.91
CA GLN A 93 -23.81 -13.74 -21.78
C GLN A 93 -23.94 -15.21 -21.34
N GLU A 94 -23.06 -16.10 -21.83
CA GLU A 94 -23.04 -17.51 -21.41
C GLU A 94 -22.65 -17.63 -19.93
N VAL A 95 -21.64 -16.88 -19.48
CA VAL A 95 -21.25 -16.84 -18.06
C VAL A 95 -22.40 -16.29 -17.20
N PHE A 96 -23.06 -15.21 -17.62
CA PHE A 96 -24.17 -14.61 -16.89
C PHE A 96 -25.34 -15.60 -16.72
N GLU A 97 -25.75 -16.29 -17.78
CA GLU A 97 -26.80 -17.31 -17.70
C GLU A 97 -26.35 -18.52 -16.85
N GLN A 98 -25.08 -18.92 -16.91
CA GLN A 98 -24.57 -19.99 -16.07
C GLN A 98 -24.64 -19.65 -14.57
N ILE A 99 -24.25 -18.43 -14.18
CA ILE A 99 -24.36 -17.95 -12.79
C ILE A 99 -25.82 -17.96 -12.34
N LYS A 100 -26.74 -17.57 -13.22
CA LYS A 100 -28.18 -17.60 -12.96
C LYS A 100 -28.68 -19.03 -12.75
N GLU A 101 -28.38 -19.95 -13.66
CA GLU A 101 -28.76 -21.36 -13.54
C GLU A 101 -28.21 -21.99 -12.26
N ASN A 102 -26.93 -21.74 -11.96
CA ASN A 102 -26.28 -22.24 -10.73
C ASN A 102 -26.97 -21.71 -9.48
N THR A 103 -27.32 -20.41 -9.48
CA THR A 103 -27.99 -19.74 -8.37
C THR A 103 -29.40 -20.29 -8.14
N GLU A 104 -30.21 -20.36 -9.20
CA GLU A 104 -31.59 -20.84 -9.13
C GLU A 104 -31.65 -22.29 -8.68
N LYS A 105 -30.77 -23.14 -9.22
CA LYS A 105 -30.63 -24.53 -8.79
C LYS A 105 -30.22 -24.64 -7.32
N PHE A 106 -29.24 -23.85 -6.88
CA PHE A 106 -28.77 -23.86 -5.49
C PHE A 106 -29.89 -23.50 -4.49
N VAL A 107 -30.70 -22.49 -4.80
CA VAL A 107 -31.83 -22.08 -3.95
C VAL A 107 -32.93 -23.15 -3.89
N LEU A 108 -33.15 -23.91 -4.97
CA LEU A 108 -34.11 -25.00 -4.99
C LEU A 108 -33.63 -26.24 -4.21
N ASP A 109 -32.33 -26.54 -4.27
CA ASP A 109 -31.75 -27.75 -3.69
C ASP A 109 -31.46 -27.60 -2.18
N ASP A 110 -31.12 -26.41 -1.69
CA ASP A 110 -30.75 -26.16 -0.29
C ASP A 110 -31.84 -25.42 0.52
N PHE A 111 -32.90 -26.15 0.91
CA PHE A 111 -33.99 -25.65 1.75
C PHE A 111 -33.54 -25.14 3.13
N ALA A 112 -32.33 -25.46 3.59
CA ALA A 112 -31.83 -25.03 4.90
C ALA A 112 -31.27 -23.59 4.86
N LEU A 113 -30.85 -23.11 3.69
CA LEU A 113 -30.45 -21.72 3.51
C LEU A 113 -31.69 -20.84 3.29
N LEU A 114 -31.98 -19.96 4.26
CA LEU A 114 -33.03 -18.93 4.16
C LEU A 114 -32.60 -17.81 3.20
N GLY A 115 -32.49 -18.12 1.91
CA GLY A 115 -32.10 -17.19 0.85
C GLY A 115 -33.04 -17.19 -0.35
N THR A 116 -32.88 -16.20 -1.21
CA THR A 116 -33.61 -16.04 -2.48
C THR A 116 -32.62 -15.79 -3.59
N SER A 117 -32.93 -16.21 -4.83
CA SER A 117 -32.06 -15.99 -5.98
C SER A 117 -31.80 -14.49 -6.18
N PHE A 118 -30.55 -14.11 -6.48
CA PHE A 118 -30.22 -12.75 -6.92
C PHE A 118 -30.99 -12.34 -8.17
N PHE A 119 -31.41 -13.31 -8.98
CA PHE A 119 -32.13 -13.12 -10.24
C PHE A 119 -33.66 -13.17 -10.09
N ASP A 120 -34.17 -13.29 -8.85
CA ASP A 120 -35.61 -13.28 -8.59
C ASP A 120 -36.18 -11.85 -8.68
N GLU A 121 -36.84 -11.54 -9.80
CA GLU A 121 -37.52 -10.25 -9.99
C GLU A 121 -38.61 -10.00 -8.95
N GLU A 122 -39.24 -11.04 -8.39
CA GLU A 122 -40.25 -10.88 -7.35
C GLU A 122 -39.63 -10.36 -6.05
N TYR A 123 -38.37 -10.69 -5.75
CA TYR A 123 -37.68 -10.23 -4.54
C TYR A 123 -37.60 -8.70 -4.46
N PHE A 124 -37.39 -8.04 -5.60
CA PHE A 124 -37.36 -6.57 -5.69
C PHE A 124 -38.76 -5.94 -5.64
N THR A 125 -39.83 -6.72 -5.75
CA THR A 125 -41.20 -6.19 -5.94
C THR A 125 -42.20 -6.63 -4.87
N LYS A 126 -41.80 -7.56 -3.99
CA LYS A 126 -42.66 -8.21 -2.99
C LYS A 126 -43.00 -7.35 -1.77
N ASP A 127 -42.09 -6.48 -1.35
CA ASP A 127 -42.21 -5.71 -0.11
C ASP A 127 -42.07 -4.20 -0.31
N GLU A 128 -42.67 -3.43 0.60
CA GLU A 128 -42.42 -1.99 0.69
C GLU A 128 -41.09 -1.78 1.43
N TYR A 129 -40.06 -1.42 0.67
CA TYR A 129 -38.74 -1.15 1.21
C TYR A 129 -38.62 0.29 1.69
N ARG A 130 -38.03 0.48 2.88
CA ARG A 130 -37.81 1.78 3.53
C ARG A 130 -36.36 1.95 3.94
N THR A 131 -35.77 3.10 3.59
CA THR A 131 -34.42 3.46 4.02
C THR A 131 -34.35 3.89 5.48
N ARG A 132 -33.12 4.14 5.97
CA ARG A 132 -32.85 4.76 7.27
C ARG A 132 -33.60 6.07 7.49
N ASP A 133 -33.72 6.86 6.43
CA ASP A 133 -34.37 8.18 6.45
C ASP A 133 -35.86 8.10 6.07
N ASN A 134 -36.47 6.92 6.17
CA ASN A 134 -37.86 6.63 5.84
C ASN A 134 -38.24 6.91 4.37
N VAL A 135 -37.29 6.88 3.45
CA VAL A 135 -37.58 6.94 2.01
C VAL A 135 -38.22 5.63 1.59
N VAL A 136 -39.46 5.69 1.10
CA VAL A 136 -40.22 4.54 0.61
C VAL A 136 -39.90 4.32 -0.87
N PHE A 137 -39.60 3.08 -1.25
CA PHE A 137 -39.33 2.73 -2.64
C PHE A 137 -40.57 2.19 -3.35
N SER A 138 -40.85 2.73 -4.54
CA SER A 138 -41.85 2.13 -5.42
C SER A 138 -41.29 0.89 -6.11
N THR A 139 -42.18 -0.02 -6.51
CA THR A 139 -41.84 -1.23 -7.28
C THR A 139 -40.97 -0.94 -8.50
N GLY A 140 -41.28 0.14 -9.24
CA GLY A 140 -40.52 0.53 -10.42
C GLY A 140 -39.11 1.03 -10.12
N VAL A 141 -38.88 1.60 -8.92
CA VAL A 141 -37.54 2.00 -8.47
C VAL A 141 -36.71 0.78 -8.08
N MET A 142 -37.29 -0.16 -7.33
CA MET A 142 -36.59 -1.38 -6.93
C MET A 142 -36.24 -2.25 -8.14
N LYS A 143 -37.10 -2.31 -9.16
CA LYS A 143 -36.78 -2.97 -10.43
C LYS A 143 -35.55 -2.38 -11.11
N LYS A 144 -35.44 -1.04 -11.18
CA LYS A 144 -34.27 -0.36 -11.75
C LYS A 144 -32.99 -0.62 -10.96
N ILE A 145 -33.09 -0.74 -9.63
CA ILE A 145 -31.95 -1.12 -8.78
C ILE A 145 -31.48 -2.53 -9.13
N GLY A 146 -32.40 -3.49 -9.29
CA GLY A 146 -32.08 -4.84 -9.75
C GLY A 146 -31.44 -4.87 -11.14
N GLU A 147 -32.01 -4.14 -12.10
CA GLU A 147 -31.45 -3.99 -13.46
C GLU A 147 -30.01 -3.43 -13.41
N SER A 148 -29.76 -2.39 -12.60
CA SER A 148 -28.41 -1.85 -12.42
C SER A 148 -27.43 -2.86 -11.83
N ALA A 149 -27.87 -3.72 -10.91
CA ALA A 149 -27.03 -4.76 -10.34
C ALA A 149 -26.70 -5.85 -11.36
N TYR A 150 -27.64 -6.20 -12.25
CA TYR A 150 -27.40 -7.11 -13.36
C TYR A 150 -26.39 -6.54 -14.36
N ASP A 151 -26.51 -5.26 -14.71
CA ASP A 151 -25.54 -4.59 -15.56
C ASP A 151 -24.16 -4.56 -14.92
N SER A 152 -24.08 -4.26 -13.61
CA SER A 152 -22.84 -4.32 -12.85
C SER A 152 -22.19 -5.72 -12.86
N LEU A 153 -23.00 -6.79 -12.80
CA LEU A 153 -22.49 -8.16 -12.93
C LEU A 153 -21.94 -8.43 -14.33
N ARG A 154 -22.63 -8.00 -15.39
CA ARG A 154 -22.18 -8.17 -16.79
C ARG A 154 -20.89 -7.42 -17.08
N ASP A 155 -20.77 -6.19 -16.57
CA ASP A 155 -19.57 -5.38 -16.69
C ASP A 155 -18.39 -6.08 -16.03
N TYR A 156 -18.59 -6.63 -14.82
CA TYR A 156 -17.54 -7.36 -14.11
C TYR A 156 -17.14 -8.66 -14.82
N ILE A 157 -18.11 -9.44 -15.31
CA ILE A 157 -17.83 -10.64 -16.11
C ILE A 157 -17.00 -10.27 -17.34
N SER A 158 -17.39 -9.22 -18.07
CA SER A 158 -16.65 -8.76 -19.26
C SER A 158 -15.20 -8.41 -18.90
N TYR A 159 -15.01 -7.66 -17.81
CA TYR A 159 -13.69 -7.31 -17.31
C TYR A 159 -12.85 -8.56 -16.99
N VAL A 160 -13.42 -9.58 -16.33
CA VAL A 160 -12.71 -10.84 -16.03
C VAL A 160 -12.41 -11.64 -17.29
N LEU A 161 -13.29 -11.68 -18.28
CA LEU A 161 -13.02 -12.36 -19.55
C LEU A 161 -11.89 -11.67 -20.35
N GLU A 162 -11.74 -10.36 -20.19
CA GLU A 162 -10.70 -9.57 -20.86
C GLU A 162 -9.35 -9.60 -20.12
N ASN A 163 -9.36 -9.64 -18.78
CA ASN A 163 -8.17 -9.38 -17.95
C ASN A 163 -7.87 -10.47 -16.91
N GLY A 164 -8.81 -11.37 -16.64
CA GLY A 164 -8.68 -12.44 -15.66
C GLY A 164 -7.94 -13.66 -16.19
N ASN A 165 -7.55 -14.54 -15.27
CA ASN A 165 -6.95 -15.82 -15.61
C ASN A 165 -8.02 -16.94 -15.73
N ASN A 166 -7.63 -18.13 -16.20
CA ASN A 166 -8.56 -19.26 -16.34
C ASN A 166 -9.22 -19.67 -15.01
N GLY A 167 -8.52 -19.51 -13.87
CA GLY A 167 -9.08 -19.77 -12.55
C GLY A 167 -10.19 -18.77 -12.19
N ASP A 168 -10.02 -17.49 -12.52
CA ASP A 168 -11.07 -16.47 -12.37
C ASP A 168 -12.33 -16.85 -13.18
N ILE A 169 -12.14 -17.29 -14.42
CA ILE A 169 -13.24 -17.71 -15.31
C ILE A 169 -13.92 -18.98 -14.78
N HIS A 170 -13.14 -19.98 -14.34
CA HIS A 170 -13.68 -21.18 -13.69
C HIS A 170 -14.53 -20.81 -12.48
N ASN A 171 -14.02 -19.95 -11.60
CA ASN A 171 -14.78 -19.47 -10.45
C ASN A 171 -16.06 -18.75 -10.87
N LEU A 172 -16.07 -17.94 -11.94
CA LEU A 172 -17.33 -17.36 -12.45
C LEU A 172 -18.32 -18.42 -12.93
N MET A 173 -17.85 -19.47 -13.63
CA MET A 173 -18.70 -20.53 -14.16
C MET A 173 -19.39 -21.37 -13.09
N GLU A 174 -18.88 -21.37 -11.85
CA GLU A 174 -19.46 -22.11 -10.72
C GLU A 174 -20.12 -21.21 -9.66
N LEU A 175 -20.07 -19.90 -9.87
CA LEU A 175 -20.52 -18.91 -8.91
C LEU A 175 -22.03 -18.99 -8.69
N LYS A 176 -22.43 -18.81 -7.43
CA LYS A 176 -23.83 -18.56 -7.03
C LYS A 176 -23.94 -17.23 -6.31
N ILE A 177 -25.06 -16.53 -6.50
CA ILE A 177 -25.32 -15.23 -5.85
C ILE A 177 -26.72 -15.23 -5.26
N ILE A 178 -26.87 -15.08 -3.95
CA ILE A 178 -28.19 -15.07 -3.30
C ILE A 178 -28.41 -13.81 -2.48
N PHE A 179 -29.67 -13.42 -2.34
CA PHE A 179 -30.11 -12.53 -1.30
C PHE A 179 -30.45 -13.29 -0.02
N VAL A 180 -30.09 -12.72 1.13
CA VAL A 180 -30.43 -13.26 2.45
C VAL A 180 -31.03 -12.17 3.33
N ALA A 181 -31.89 -12.57 4.27
CA ALA A 181 -32.48 -11.64 5.23
C ALA A 181 -31.47 -11.13 6.27
N LYS A 182 -30.46 -11.96 6.60
CA LYS A 182 -29.39 -11.63 7.53
C LYS A 182 -28.17 -12.51 7.26
N ILE A 183 -26.99 -11.95 7.43
CA ILE A 183 -25.72 -12.69 7.50
C ILE A 183 -25.36 -12.82 8.98
N ASN A 184 -25.40 -14.03 9.54
CA ASN A 184 -25.10 -14.27 10.95
C ASN A 184 -23.59 -14.33 11.20
N ARG A 185 -23.11 -13.50 12.15
CA ARG A 185 -21.87 -13.68 12.92
C ARG A 185 -22.06 -13.10 14.33
N ASP A 186 -21.20 -13.55 15.24
CA ASP A 186 -20.98 -12.97 16.58
C ASP A 186 -20.14 -11.67 16.54
N GLU A 187 -20.01 -11.03 15.38
CA GLU A 187 -19.20 -9.81 15.19
C GLU A 187 -20.06 -8.54 15.35
N PRO A 188 -19.54 -7.49 16.00
CA PRO A 188 -20.23 -6.21 16.10
C PRO A 188 -20.22 -5.49 14.75
N GLY A 189 -21.38 -5.37 14.09
CA GLY A 189 -21.52 -4.59 12.85
C GLY A 189 -22.70 -5.00 11.97
N VAL A 190 -23.02 -4.18 10.97
CA VAL A 190 -23.99 -4.52 9.92
C VAL A 190 -23.24 -5.08 8.71
N ILE A 191 -23.36 -6.37 8.46
CA ILE A 191 -22.75 -7.03 7.29
C ILE A 191 -23.67 -6.85 6.07
N LEU A 192 -23.12 -6.34 4.97
CA LEU A 192 -23.87 -6.08 3.73
C LEU A 192 -23.71 -7.21 2.71
N GLY A 193 -22.53 -7.84 2.65
CA GLY A 193 -22.21 -8.95 1.76
C GLY A 193 -21.26 -9.94 2.42
N ARG A 194 -21.18 -11.15 1.86
CA ARG A 194 -20.14 -12.13 2.19
C ARG A 194 -19.93 -13.15 1.09
N TYR A 195 -18.69 -13.32 0.68
CA TYR A 195 -18.21 -14.43 -0.13
C TYR A 195 -17.91 -15.65 0.76
N SER A 196 -18.31 -16.83 0.29
CA SER A 196 -18.07 -18.12 0.94
C SER A 196 -17.38 -19.05 -0.06
N LYS A 197 -16.06 -19.22 0.11
CA LYS A 197 -15.22 -19.99 -0.81
C LYS A 197 -15.67 -21.44 -0.98
N ASP A 198 -16.08 -22.11 0.12
CA ASP A 198 -16.39 -23.54 0.12
C ASP A 198 -17.50 -23.94 -0.86
N ASN A 199 -18.41 -23.02 -1.17
CA ASN A 199 -19.52 -23.25 -2.11
C ASN A 199 -19.45 -22.33 -3.33
N ASN A 200 -18.41 -21.50 -3.43
CA ASN A 200 -18.29 -20.40 -4.37
C ASN A 200 -19.59 -19.56 -4.43
N LEU A 201 -19.96 -19.00 -3.28
CA LEU A 201 -21.26 -18.39 -3.03
C LEU A 201 -21.12 -16.97 -2.48
N ILE A 202 -21.72 -16.01 -3.17
CA ILE A 202 -21.91 -14.64 -2.69
C ILE A 202 -23.28 -14.54 -2.01
N LYS A 203 -23.31 -14.03 -0.78
CA LYS A 203 -24.53 -13.72 -0.02
C LYS A 203 -24.64 -12.21 0.13
N ILE A 204 -25.75 -11.63 -0.31
CA ILE A 204 -26.01 -10.19 -0.20
C ILE A 204 -27.19 -9.97 0.74
N CYS A 205 -27.01 -9.10 1.74
CA CYS A 205 -28.06 -8.71 2.67
C CYS A 205 -28.73 -7.40 2.20
N LEU A 206 -29.64 -7.51 1.23
CA LEU A 206 -30.36 -6.35 0.69
C LEU A 206 -31.09 -5.51 1.77
N PRO A 207 -31.75 -6.11 2.80
CA PRO A 207 -32.36 -5.34 3.88
C PRO A 207 -31.34 -4.47 4.64
N ASN A 208 -30.13 -4.97 4.87
CA ASN A 208 -29.07 -4.22 5.52
C ASN A 208 -28.56 -3.09 4.63
N ILE A 209 -28.41 -3.33 3.32
CA ILE A 209 -28.03 -2.28 2.35
C ILE A 209 -29.06 -1.15 2.39
N ILE A 210 -30.35 -1.48 2.24
CA ILE A 210 -31.45 -0.52 2.26
C ILE A 210 -31.49 0.25 3.59
N GLY A 211 -31.39 -0.46 4.72
CA GLY A 211 -31.38 0.13 6.06
C GLY A 211 -30.18 1.03 6.34
N ASN A 212 -29.10 0.93 5.56
CA ASN A 212 -27.92 1.79 5.65
C ASN A 212 -27.83 2.84 4.54
N SER A 213 -28.83 2.92 3.67
CA SER A 213 -28.88 3.92 2.61
C SER A 213 -29.73 5.13 3.01
N THR A 214 -29.45 6.27 2.37
CA THR A 214 -30.19 7.53 2.53
C THR A 214 -31.06 7.86 1.32
N SER A 215 -30.76 7.27 0.15
CA SER A 215 -31.46 7.52 -1.11
C SER A 215 -31.46 6.30 -2.05
N THR A 216 -32.22 6.36 -3.14
CA THR A 216 -32.24 5.31 -4.19
C THR A 216 -30.89 5.13 -4.87
N THR A 217 -30.22 6.24 -5.18
CA THR A 217 -28.90 6.24 -5.80
C THR A 217 -27.88 5.60 -4.87
N ASP A 218 -28.01 5.84 -3.57
CA ASP A 218 -27.16 5.24 -2.52
C ASP A 218 -27.42 3.73 -2.36
N VAL A 219 -28.67 3.25 -2.47
CA VAL A 219 -28.95 1.79 -2.50
C VAL A 219 -28.32 1.15 -3.74
N SER A 220 -28.53 1.73 -4.92
CA SER A 220 -27.98 1.19 -6.17
C SER A 220 -26.46 1.14 -6.13
N ALA A 221 -25.82 2.22 -5.66
CA ALA A 221 -24.37 2.27 -5.50
C ALA A 221 -23.88 1.18 -4.54
N LYS A 222 -24.41 1.14 -3.31
CA LYS A 222 -23.99 0.13 -2.31
C LYS A 222 -24.22 -1.31 -2.75
N LEU A 223 -25.30 -1.59 -3.47
CA LEU A 223 -25.54 -2.94 -4.00
C LEU A 223 -24.48 -3.33 -5.03
N ASN A 224 -24.17 -2.43 -5.97
CA ASN A 224 -23.14 -2.67 -6.98
C ASN A 224 -21.76 -2.79 -6.34
N ASP A 225 -21.47 -1.97 -5.33
CA ASP A 225 -20.19 -1.95 -4.62
C ASP A 225 -19.98 -3.26 -3.86
N VAL A 226 -20.98 -3.68 -3.07
CA VAL A 226 -20.96 -4.96 -2.35
C VAL A 226 -20.81 -6.11 -3.34
N LEU A 227 -21.58 -6.12 -4.43
CA LEU A 227 -21.47 -7.19 -5.44
C LEU A 227 -20.04 -7.29 -6.00
N LYS A 228 -19.44 -6.17 -6.42
CA LYS A 228 -18.08 -6.14 -6.97
C LYS A 228 -17.01 -6.49 -5.93
N HIS A 229 -17.17 -6.04 -4.69
CA HIS A 229 -16.29 -6.41 -3.57
C HIS A 229 -16.27 -7.92 -3.35
N GLU A 230 -17.45 -8.54 -3.25
CA GLU A 230 -17.54 -9.99 -3.05
C GLU A 230 -17.07 -10.79 -4.29
N LEU A 231 -17.18 -10.22 -5.49
CA LEU A 231 -16.58 -10.79 -6.71
C LEU A 231 -15.05 -10.68 -6.71
N ASN A 232 -14.46 -9.63 -6.15
CA ASN A 232 -13.01 -9.57 -5.97
C ASN A 232 -12.54 -10.64 -4.97
N HIS A 233 -13.29 -10.88 -3.90
CA HIS A 233 -13.01 -12.03 -3.03
C HIS A 233 -13.00 -13.34 -3.82
N MET A 234 -13.93 -13.56 -4.74
CA MET A 234 -13.91 -14.75 -5.61
C MET A 234 -12.60 -14.88 -6.41
N ARG A 235 -12.02 -13.78 -6.91
CA ARG A 235 -10.72 -13.79 -7.62
C ARG A 235 -9.52 -14.00 -6.71
N GLN A 236 -9.62 -13.60 -5.45
CA GLN A 236 -8.55 -13.81 -4.48
C GLN A 236 -8.34 -15.28 -4.13
N TYR A 237 -9.37 -16.11 -4.28
CA TYR A 237 -9.27 -17.55 -4.12
C TYR A 237 -8.97 -18.20 -5.46
N GLY A 238 -8.01 -19.12 -5.45
CA GLY A 238 -7.81 -20.01 -6.59
C GLY A 238 -9.08 -20.86 -6.84
N CYS A 239 -9.20 -21.43 -8.03
CA CYS A 239 -10.19 -22.47 -8.26
C CYS A 239 -9.80 -23.75 -7.49
N GLU A 240 -10.60 -24.82 -7.58
CA GLU A 240 -10.32 -26.07 -6.87
C GLU A 240 -8.90 -26.64 -7.11
N ASP A 241 -8.32 -26.36 -8.28
CA ASP A 241 -6.96 -26.78 -8.65
C ASP A 241 -5.86 -25.97 -7.95
N THR A 242 -6.14 -24.70 -7.66
CA THR A 242 -5.14 -23.69 -7.27
C THR A 242 -5.35 -23.10 -5.87
N ASP A 243 -6.50 -23.30 -5.21
CA ASP A 243 -6.83 -22.68 -3.91
C ASP A 243 -5.82 -23.00 -2.80
N LYS A 244 -5.22 -24.20 -2.81
CA LYS A 244 -4.19 -24.60 -1.83
C LYS A 244 -2.90 -23.77 -1.92
N TYR A 245 -2.77 -22.94 -2.95
CA TYR A 245 -1.63 -22.05 -3.20
C TYR A 245 -1.98 -20.58 -3.00
N ASN A 246 -3.12 -20.30 -2.38
CA ASN A 246 -3.59 -18.94 -2.18
C ASN A 246 -2.57 -18.09 -1.39
N ILE A 247 -2.10 -16.99 -1.98
CA ILE A 247 -1.09 -16.08 -1.39
C ILE A 247 -1.56 -15.56 -0.03
N LEU A 248 -2.79 -15.07 0.04
CA LEU A 248 -3.35 -14.45 1.25
C LEU A 248 -3.51 -15.44 2.40
N THR A 249 -3.68 -16.73 2.10
CA THR A 249 -3.70 -17.79 3.12
C THR A 249 -2.32 -18.19 3.63
N GLN A 250 -1.23 -17.87 2.91
CA GLN A 250 0.13 -18.16 3.39
C GLN A 250 0.49 -17.29 4.61
N PHE A 251 -0.08 -16.09 4.70
CA PHE A 251 0.13 -15.16 5.82
C PHE A 251 -0.74 -15.48 7.05
N SER A 252 -1.77 -16.31 6.88
CA SER A 252 -2.72 -16.65 7.94
C SER A 252 -2.78 -18.16 8.21
N SER A 253 -2.28 -18.57 9.37
CA SER A 253 -2.39 -19.96 9.82
C SER A 253 -3.74 -20.24 10.50
N ASN A 254 -4.42 -21.33 10.14
CA ASN A 254 -5.61 -21.89 10.83
C ASN A 254 -6.85 -20.97 10.93
N ASN A 255 -7.70 -21.01 9.90
CA ASN A 255 -9.06 -20.43 9.86
C ASN A 255 -9.15 -18.89 9.92
N TYR A 256 -8.03 -18.17 9.85
CA TYR A 256 -8.05 -16.72 9.76
C TYR A 256 -7.86 -16.27 8.31
N LEU A 257 -8.57 -15.22 7.92
CA LEU A 257 -8.36 -14.52 6.67
C LEU A 257 -7.47 -13.30 6.95
N SER A 258 -6.37 -13.17 6.20
CA SER A 258 -5.47 -12.01 6.27
C SER A 258 -6.25 -10.71 6.11
N LEU A 259 -5.87 -9.65 6.84
CA LEU A 259 -6.45 -8.32 6.68
C LEU A 259 -6.29 -7.81 5.25
N PHE A 260 -5.22 -8.22 4.55
CA PHE A 260 -4.94 -7.83 3.18
C PHE A 260 -5.92 -8.45 2.18
N ALA A 261 -6.65 -9.51 2.55
CA ALA A 261 -7.75 -10.02 1.72
C ALA A 261 -8.91 -9.02 1.64
N GLU A 262 -9.35 -8.49 2.79
CA GLU A 262 -10.38 -7.46 2.82
C GLU A 262 -9.87 -6.15 2.21
N ALA A 263 -8.63 -5.76 2.51
CA ALA A 263 -8.04 -4.55 1.97
C ALA A 263 -7.94 -4.59 0.44
N SER A 264 -7.39 -5.67 -0.12
CA SER A 264 -7.18 -5.75 -1.57
C SER A 264 -8.46 -5.99 -2.37
N ALA A 265 -9.47 -6.66 -1.78
CA ALA A 265 -10.77 -6.82 -2.42
C ALA A 265 -11.45 -5.47 -2.63
N GLU A 266 -11.32 -4.58 -1.65
CA GLU A 266 -11.88 -3.25 -1.72
C GLU A 266 -10.98 -2.30 -2.54
N SER A 267 -9.68 -2.21 -2.23
CA SER A 267 -8.76 -1.28 -2.89
C SER A 267 -8.58 -1.59 -4.37
N GLY A 268 -8.64 -2.88 -4.77
CA GLY A 268 -8.61 -3.29 -6.16
C GLY A 268 -9.72 -2.68 -6.99
N LEU A 269 -10.89 -2.43 -6.40
CA LEU A 269 -12.00 -1.76 -7.07
C LEU A 269 -11.69 -0.31 -7.48
N TYR A 270 -10.97 0.41 -6.63
CA TYR A 270 -10.59 1.80 -6.85
C TYR A 270 -9.37 1.93 -7.77
N ASN A 271 -8.36 1.10 -7.54
CA ASN A 271 -7.08 1.22 -8.23
C ASN A 271 -7.15 0.63 -9.65
N LEU A 272 -8.02 -0.36 -9.91
CA LEU A 272 -8.27 -0.92 -11.24
C LEU A 272 -9.32 -0.14 -12.04
N GLU A 273 -9.70 1.07 -11.59
CA GLU A 273 -10.72 1.93 -12.21
C GLU A 273 -12.09 1.25 -12.43
N LEU A 274 -12.41 0.20 -11.66
CA LEU A 274 -13.71 -0.48 -11.70
C LEU A 274 -14.84 0.37 -11.07
N PHE A 275 -14.50 1.58 -10.62
CA PHE A 275 -15.33 2.53 -9.88
C PHE A 275 -15.27 3.96 -10.45
N SER A 276 -16.40 4.67 -10.33
CA SER A 276 -16.43 6.13 -10.42
C SER A 276 -16.23 6.72 -9.01
N HIS A 277 -15.36 7.73 -8.91
CA HIS A 277 -14.72 8.31 -7.70
C HIS A 277 -15.59 8.83 -6.52
N PHE A 278 -16.81 8.35 -6.27
CA PHE A 278 -17.80 9.19 -5.59
C PHE A 278 -18.44 8.77 -4.26
N PHE A 279 -18.04 7.70 -3.58
CA PHE A 279 -18.73 7.37 -2.30
C PHE A 279 -17.86 7.44 -1.05
N LYS A 280 -18.24 8.42 -0.21
CA LYS A 280 -17.82 8.70 1.17
C LYS A 280 -18.20 7.61 2.18
N THR A 281 -18.84 6.54 1.74
CA THR A 281 -19.45 5.48 2.56
C THR A 281 -19.23 4.13 1.91
N SER A 282 -18.00 3.86 1.49
CA SER A 282 -17.63 2.53 1.05
C SER A 282 -17.60 1.57 2.23
N TYR A 283 -17.84 0.30 1.91
CA TYR A 283 -17.92 -0.87 2.79
C TYR A 283 -16.54 -1.26 3.37
N VAL A 284 -15.73 -0.29 3.79
CA VAL A 284 -14.37 -0.56 4.27
C VAL A 284 -14.31 -0.59 5.78
N TYR A 285 -13.38 -1.37 6.30
CA TYR A 285 -12.58 -1.04 7.46
C TYR A 285 -11.43 -0.10 7.03
N PRO A 286 -11.58 1.24 7.13
CA PRO A 286 -10.50 2.22 6.93
C PRO A 286 -9.12 1.74 7.33
N GLU A 287 -9.05 1.09 8.49
CA GLU A 287 -7.83 0.57 9.08
C GLU A 287 -7.09 -0.43 8.18
N TYR A 288 -7.78 -1.31 7.47
CA TYR A 288 -7.15 -2.34 6.61
C TYR A 288 -6.58 -1.74 5.35
N ARG A 289 -7.29 -0.79 4.73
CA ARG A 289 -6.78 -0.10 3.54
C ARG A 289 -5.59 0.78 3.83
N MET A 290 -5.56 1.51 4.95
CA MET A 290 -4.34 2.26 5.25
C MET A 290 -3.21 1.37 5.74
N ALA A 291 -3.47 0.13 6.20
CA ALA A 291 -2.40 -0.83 6.49
C ALA A 291 -1.74 -1.26 5.17
N GLU A 292 -2.53 -1.61 4.16
CA GLU A 292 -2.09 -1.86 2.79
C GLU A 292 -1.32 -0.67 2.18
N ASN A 293 -1.82 0.56 2.31
CA ASN A 293 -1.12 1.75 1.79
C ASN A 293 0.27 1.96 2.42
N VAL A 294 0.42 1.67 3.72
CA VAL A 294 1.71 1.80 4.39
C VAL A 294 2.68 0.73 3.89
N LEU A 295 2.21 -0.49 3.66
CA LEU A 295 3.02 -1.54 3.03
C LEU A 295 3.47 -1.16 1.61
N PHE A 296 2.63 -0.45 0.84
CA PHE A 296 2.99 0.03 -0.49
C PHE A 296 4.15 1.03 -0.50
N LEU A 297 4.52 1.64 0.64
CA LEU A 297 5.72 2.47 0.74
C LEU A 297 7.00 1.70 0.36
N CYS A 298 7.06 0.38 0.58
CA CYS A 298 8.19 -0.44 0.16
C CYS A 298 8.40 -0.36 -1.36
N SER A 299 7.33 -0.23 -2.14
CA SER A 299 7.38 -0.18 -3.61
C SER A 299 7.62 1.23 -4.18
N LEU A 300 7.63 2.28 -3.35
CA LEU A 300 7.40 3.68 -3.80
C LEU A 300 8.32 4.14 -4.94
N PHE A 301 9.57 3.67 -4.96
CA PHE A 301 10.63 4.12 -5.87
C PHE A 301 10.97 3.11 -6.97
N ASN A 302 10.17 2.06 -7.14
CA ASN A 302 10.29 1.12 -8.25
C ASN A 302 9.22 1.37 -9.34
N ASP A 303 9.40 0.77 -10.51
CA ASP A 303 8.53 0.96 -11.68
C ASP A 303 7.21 0.18 -11.65
N SER A 304 6.94 -0.60 -10.59
CA SER A 304 5.70 -1.36 -10.48
C SER A 304 4.48 -0.45 -10.37
N LYS A 305 3.35 -0.92 -10.89
CA LYS A 305 2.04 -0.26 -10.79
C LYS A 305 1.20 -0.92 -9.73
N MET A 306 0.21 -0.20 -9.19
CA MET A 306 -0.73 -0.76 -8.21
C MET A 306 -1.45 -2.02 -8.73
N ASP A 307 -1.75 -2.06 -10.02
CA ASP A 307 -2.37 -3.21 -10.68
C ASP A 307 -1.51 -4.46 -10.60
N ASP A 308 -0.18 -4.33 -10.60
CA ASP A 308 0.74 -5.48 -10.52
C ASP A 308 0.58 -6.22 -9.19
N TYR A 309 0.34 -5.51 -8.09
CA TYR A 309 0.07 -6.10 -6.78
C TYR A 309 -1.24 -6.90 -6.76
N TYR A 310 -2.34 -6.32 -7.27
CA TYR A 310 -3.63 -7.02 -7.31
C TYR A 310 -3.60 -8.21 -8.26
N ASN A 311 -2.98 -8.05 -9.44
CA ASN A 311 -2.82 -9.14 -10.39
C ASN A 311 -1.96 -10.27 -9.83
N ALA A 312 -0.91 -9.97 -9.05
CA ALA A 312 -0.14 -11.00 -8.37
C ALA A 312 -1.00 -11.81 -7.39
N ILE A 313 -1.87 -11.15 -6.61
CA ILE A 313 -2.82 -11.81 -5.72
C ILE A 313 -3.80 -12.69 -6.51
N TYR A 314 -4.46 -12.16 -7.55
CA TYR A 314 -5.46 -12.90 -8.31
C TYR A 314 -4.85 -14.07 -9.11
N ASN A 315 -3.63 -13.90 -9.62
CA ASN A 315 -2.91 -14.94 -10.34
C ASN A 315 -2.21 -15.94 -9.41
N GLN A 316 -2.25 -15.73 -8.10
CA GLN A 316 -1.52 -16.54 -7.13
C GLN A 316 -0.01 -16.59 -7.44
N ASP A 317 0.53 -15.49 -7.98
CA ASP A 317 1.95 -15.35 -8.34
C ASP A 317 2.73 -14.73 -7.19
N MET A 318 3.31 -15.61 -6.37
CA MET A 318 4.06 -15.21 -5.17
C MET A 318 5.33 -14.41 -5.52
N ASP A 319 5.98 -14.73 -6.63
CA ASP A 319 7.17 -13.98 -7.05
C ASP A 319 6.79 -12.57 -7.52
N ALA A 320 5.75 -12.43 -8.37
CA ALA A 320 5.26 -11.12 -8.75
C ALA A 320 4.80 -10.29 -7.53
N PHE A 321 4.19 -10.94 -6.54
CA PHE A 321 3.76 -10.29 -5.29
C PHE A 321 4.94 -9.70 -4.52
N PHE A 322 6.03 -10.45 -4.33
CA PHE A 322 7.22 -9.93 -3.66
C PHE A 322 8.01 -8.93 -4.52
N ASN A 323 8.08 -9.14 -5.83
CA ASN A 323 8.72 -8.23 -6.77
C ASN A 323 8.06 -6.85 -6.75
N PHE A 324 6.74 -6.77 -6.55
CA PHE A 324 6.05 -5.49 -6.36
C PHE A 324 6.67 -4.65 -5.23
N PHE A 325 7.14 -5.30 -4.16
CA PHE A 325 7.80 -4.66 -3.00
C PHE A 325 9.32 -4.52 -3.16
N SER A 326 9.88 -4.76 -4.36
CA SER A 326 11.32 -4.81 -4.60
C SER A 326 12.06 -5.86 -3.75
N ALA A 327 11.43 -6.99 -3.47
CA ALA A 327 12.04 -8.09 -2.74
C ALA A 327 12.50 -9.20 -3.70
N ASP A 328 13.75 -9.10 -4.17
CA ASP A 328 14.33 -10.02 -5.16
C ASP A 328 15.03 -11.22 -4.50
N SER A 329 15.70 -10.99 -3.37
CA SER A 329 16.40 -12.03 -2.60
C SER A 329 15.47 -12.76 -1.62
N ILE A 330 15.84 -13.98 -1.23
CA ILE A 330 15.07 -14.75 -0.24
C ILE A 330 15.03 -14.03 1.11
N GLU A 331 16.11 -13.33 1.48
CA GLU A 331 16.17 -12.52 2.68
C GLU A 331 15.16 -11.36 2.64
N GLU A 332 15.07 -10.62 1.54
CA GLU A 332 14.09 -9.53 1.39
C GLU A 332 12.66 -10.06 1.39
N LYS A 333 12.41 -11.20 0.73
CA LYS A 333 11.09 -11.86 0.74
C LYS A 333 10.68 -12.26 2.16
N ARG A 334 11.61 -12.82 2.95
CA ARG A 334 11.38 -13.13 4.36
C ARG A 334 11.06 -11.88 5.18
N GLU A 335 11.75 -10.77 4.95
CA GLU A 335 11.45 -9.51 5.65
C GLU A 335 10.04 -9.00 5.35
N ILE A 336 9.63 -8.97 4.08
CA ILE A 336 8.26 -8.57 3.70
C ILE A 336 7.23 -9.54 4.30
N PHE A 337 7.49 -10.85 4.26
CA PHE A 337 6.60 -11.83 4.89
C PHE A 337 6.42 -11.55 6.39
N ARG A 338 7.51 -11.28 7.12
CA ARG A 338 7.47 -10.95 8.55
C ARG A 338 6.65 -9.70 8.84
N VAL A 339 6.77 -8.67 8.02
CA VAL A 339 5.95 -7.45 8.13
C VAL A 339 4.48 -7.78 7.99
N ILE A 340 4.10 -8.48 6.92
CA ILE A 340 2.69 -8.85 6.66
C ILE A 340 2.15 -9.72 7.81
N TYR A 341 2.93 -10.70 8.26
CA TYR A 341 2.57 -11.58 9.37
C TYR A 341 2.41 -10.80 10.70
N ALA A 342 3.27 -9.83 10.97
CA ALA A 342 3.17 -8.96 12.16
C ALA A 342 1.88 -8.13 12.12
N MET A 343 1.58 -7.52 10.97
CA MET A 343 0.38 -6.70 10.78
C MET A 343 -0.91 -7.53 10.93
N ASP A 344 -0.92 -8.76 10.42
CA ASP A 344 -2.00 -9.72 10.65
C ASP A 344 -2.10 -10.14 12.12
N ALA A 345 -0.98 -10.31 12.83
CA ALA A 345 -0.99 -10.64 14.25
C ALA A 345 -1.61 -9.50 15.08
N VAL A 346 -1.17 -8.25 14.87
CA VAL A 346 -1.76 -7.06 15.51
C VAL A 346 -3.26 -6.99 15.22
N SER A 347 -3.69 -7.38 14.03
CA SER A 347 -5.10 -7.41 13.63
C SER A 347 -5.87 -8.69 14.03
N LYS A 348 -5.24 -9.61 14.76
CA LYS A 348 -5.83 -10.89 15.22
C LYS A 348 -6.23 -11.84 14.10
N ARG A 349 -5.51 -11.78 12.98
CA ARG A 349 -5.74 -12.54 11.75
C ARG A 349 -4.74 -13.68 11.54
N ASN A 350 -3.96 -14.06 12.56
CA ASN A 350 -3.11 -15.25 12.49
C ASN A 350 -2.96 -15.97 13.84
N SER A 351 -2.17 -17.05 13.86
CA SER A 351 -1.99 -17.87 15.06
C SER A 351 -1.10 -17.25 16.12
N TYR A 352 -0.32 -16.19 15.81
CA TYR A 352 0.60 -15.64 16.79
C TYR A 352 -0.13 -15.13 18.04
N VAL A 353 -1.29 -14.50 17.83
CA VAL A 353 -2.16 -14.03 18.92
C VAL A 353 -2.49 -15.17 19.88
N ARG A 354 -2.80 -16.37 19.38
CA ARG A 354 -3.09 -17.54 20.23
C ARG A 354 -1.88 -17.96 21.06
N SER A 355 -0.67 -17.82 20.53
CA SER A 355 0.55 -18.19 21.24
C SER A 355 0.84 -17.26 22.41
N LEU A 356 0.43 -15.99 22.31
CA LEU A 356 0.63 -14.98 23.35
C LEU A 356 -0.50 -14.97 24.39
N VAL A 357 -1.76 -14.93 23.95
CA VAL A 357 -2.93 -14.69 24.84
C VAL A 357 -3.84 -15.91 25.00
N GLY A 358 -3.47 -17.04 24.41
CA GLY A 358 -4.25 -18.28 24.44
C GLY A 358 -5.41 -18.32 23.44
N LEU A 359 -6.02 -19.49 23.28
CA LEU A 359 -7.19 -19.67 22.42
C LEU A 359 -8.44 -19.10 23.09
N LYS A 360 -9.05 -18.08 22.48
CA LYS A 360 -10.31 -17.47 22.94
C LYS A 360 -11.38 -17.49 21.83
N THR A 361 -12.65 -17.40 22.22
CA THR A 361 -13.79 -17.24 21.29
C THR A 361 -13.83 -15.85 20.67
N SER A 362 -13.33 -14.85 21.41
CA SER A 362 -13.18 -13.47 21.00
C SER A 362 -12.00 -12.87 21.71
N TYR A 363 -11.25 -12.01 21.03
CA TYR A 363 -10.12 -11.28 21.61
C TYR A 363 -10.52 -9.83 21.86
N ASP A 364 -10.17 -9.32 23.03
CA ASP A 364 -10.47 -7.96 23.48
C ASP A 364 -9.34 -6.97 23.12
N GLU A 365 -9.39 -5.77 23.71
CA GLU A 365 -8.41 -4.69 23.51
C GLU A 365 -7.12 -4.97 24.30
N GLU A 366 -7.19 -5.61 25.47
CA GLU A 366 -5.99 -5.98 26.23
C GLU A 366 -5.16 -7.03 25.47
N ASP A 367 -5.84 -7.95 24.77
CA ASP A 367 -5.18 -8.91 23.88
C ASP A 367 -4.44 -8.23 22.72
N TYR A 368 -5.03 -7.17 22.15
CA TYR A 368 -4.40 -6.36 21.11
C TYR A 368 -3.15 -5.64 21.64
N ASP A 369 -3.27 -5.07 22.84
CA ASP A 369 -2.17 -4.37 23.49
C ASP A 369 -1.02 -5.30 23.84
N ALA A 370 -1.30 -6.54 24.25
CA ALA A 370 -0.28 -7.55 24.51
C ALA A 370 0.50 -7.92 23.25
N VAL A 371 -0.19 -8.15 22.12
CA VAL A 371 0.47 -8.46 20.84
C VAL A 371 1.30 -7.25 20.38
N ALA A 372 0.71 -6.06 20.37
CA ALA A 372 1.43 -4.85 19.96
C ALA A 372 2.62 -4.50 20.86
N LEU A 373 2.54 -4.80 22.18
CA LEU A 373 3.64 -4.62 23.12
C LEU A 373 4.82 -5.57 22.84
N ASP A 374 4.52 -6.77 22.34
CA ASP A 374 5.56 -7.74 21.97
C ASP A 374 6.22 -7.38 20.64
N ILE A 375 5.43 -6.95 19.65
CA ILE A 375 5.90 -6.54 18.32
C ILE A 375 6.58 -5.16 18.35
N LYS A 376 6.15 -4.28 19.26
CA LYS A 376 6.66 -2.92 19.49
C LYS A 376 6.59 -2.01 18.26
N ASN A 377 5.63 -2.27 17.37
CA ASN A 377 5.43 -1.53 16.12
C ASN A 377 6.66 -1.57 15.18
N LEU A 378 7.55 -2.56 15.34
CA LEU A 378 8.77 -2.70 14.55
C LEU A 378 8.52 -3.10 13.10
N GLU A 379 7.32 -3.60 12.75
CA GLU A 379 6.86 -3.78 11.38
C GLU A 379 6.93 -2.47 10.60
N TYR A 380 6.59 -1.34 11.22
CA TYR A 380 6.67 -0.02 10.59
C TYR A 380 8.12 0.46 10.45
N ILE A 381 9.03 0.07 11.35
CA ILE A 381 10.47 0.31 11.15
C ILE A 381 11.01 -0.52 9.98
N THR A 382 10.58 -1.77 9.82
CA THR A 382 10.96 -2.59 8.66
C THR A 382 10.44 -1.99 7.35
N ILE A 383 9.21 -1.47 7.32
CA ILE A 383 8.70 -0.75 6.15
C ILE A 383 9.55 0.51 5.90
N PHE A 384 9.81 1.29 6.95
CA PHE A 384 10.57 2.54 6.85
C PHE A 384 12.00 2.31 6.35
N LYS A 385 12.70 1.30 6.88
CA LYS A 385 14.07 0.97 6.47
C LYS A 385 14.11 0.58 4.98
N ILE A 386 13.16 -0.23 4.51
CA ILE A 386 13.08 -0.66 3.11
C ILE A 386 12.83 0.55 2.21
N THR A 387 11.82 1.37 2.54
CA THR A 387 11.49 2.57 1.77
C THR A 387 12.66 3.56 1.70
N ILE A 388 13.38 3.79 2.81
CA ILE A 388 14.51 4.72 2.83
C ILE A 388 15.71 4.15 2.08
N ASN A 389 16.00 2.85 2.21
CA ASN A 389 17.04 2.22 1.40
C ASN A 389 16.74 2.30 -0.10
N ASN A 390 15.47 2.13 -0.49
CA ASN A 390 15.04 2.28 -1.88
C ASN A 390 15.18 3.74 -2.37
N LEU A 391 14.92 4.73 -1.51
CA LEU A 391 15.19 6.14 -1.83
C LEU A 391 16.69 6.44 -1.97
N ILE A 392 17.53 5.86 -1.11
CA ILE A 392 18.99 5.97 -1.22
C ILE A 392 19.46 5.38 -2.55
N ASP A 393 19.02 4.16 -2.88
CA ASP A 393 19.35 3.50 -4.14
C ASP A 393 18.88 4.32 -5.34
N TYR A 394 17.68 4.90 -5.26
CA TYR A 394 17.18 5.79 -6.29
C TYR A 394 18.11 6.99 -6.50
N ASN A 395 18.54 7.69 -5.44
CA ASN A 395 19.45 8.83 -5.55
C ASN A 395 20.86 8.46 -6.03
N ILE A 396 21.34 7.25 -5.71
CA ILE A 396 22.64 6.76 -6.20
C ILE A 396 22.56 6.51 -7.70
N ASN A 397 21.45 5.95 -8.17
CA ASN A 397 21.26 5.56 -9.56
C ASN A 397 20.74 6.72 -10.44
N ASN A 398 20.12 7.74 -9.84
CA ASN A 398 19.46 8.85 -10.53
C ASN A 398 19.86 10.20 -9.90
N ASN A 399 20.32 11.15 -10.71
CA ASN A 399 20.78 12.48 -10.26
C ASN A 399 19.74 13.58 -10.52
N ASP A 400 18.46 13.28 -10.34
CA ASP A 400 17.35 14.12 -10.79
C ASP A 400 16.35 14.47 -9.67
N LEU A 401 16.70 14.18 -8.41
CA LEU A 401 16.07 14.75 -7.22
C LEU A 401 16.96 15.87 -6.66
N THR A 402 16.32 16.94 -6.20
CA THR A 402 17.00 17.98 -5.42
C THR A 402 17.06 17.58 -3.94
N LEU A 403 17.90 18.25 -3.15
CA LEU A 403 17.91 18.06 -1.69
C LEU A 403 16.52 18.32 -1.09
N GLU A 404 15.83 19.35 -1.58
CA GLU A 404 14.49 19.72 -1.13
C GLU A 404 13.46 18.65 -1.47
N ASP A 405 13.51 18.07 -2.68
CA ASP A 405 12.67 16.94 -3.08
C ASP A 405 12.86 15.74 -2.14
N ASN A 406 14.11 15.42 -1.78
CA ASN A 406 14.44 14.34 -0.86
C ASN A 406 13.92 14.56 0.56
N ILE A 407 14.07 15.78 1.09
CA ILE A 407 13.57 16.14 2.41
C ILE A 407 12.05 16.03 2.45
N LEU A 408 11.37 16.46 1.39
CA LEU A 408 9.91 16.37 1.28
C LEU A 408 9.43 14.91 1.22
N LEU A 409 10.05 14.08 0.38
CA LEU A 409 9.76 12.63 0.32
C LEU A 409 9.98 11.96 1.67
N TYR A 410 11.10 12.23 2.34
CA TYR A 410 11.39 11.69 3.66
C TYR A 410 10.34 12.11 4.71
N LYS A 411 9.88 13.36 4.66
CA LYS A 411 8.80 13.87 5.53
C LYS A 411 7.49 13.12 5.30
N MET A 412 7.12 12.86 4.05
CA MET A 412 5.91 12.09 3.66
C MET A 412 5.92 10.70 4.26
N ILE A 413 7.02 9.99 4.03
CA ILE A 413 7.21 8.62 4.48
C ILE A 413 7.14 8.59 6.02
N THR A 414 7.88 9.50 6.67
CA THR A 414 7.88 9.61 8.14
C THR A 414 6.47 9.84 8.69
N MET A 415 5.68 10.72 8.08
CA MET A 415 4.32 11.02 8.55
C MET A 415 3.43 9.77 8.53
N LEU A 416 3.42 9.03 7.43
CA LEU A 416 2.62 7.82 7.28
C LEU A 416 3.07 6.71 8.25
N ILE A 417 4.38 6.56 8.43
CA ILE A 417 4.96 5.59 9.37
C ILE A 417 4.60 5.94 10.83
N SER A 418 4.83 7.20 11.22
CA SER A 418 4.59 7.64 12.60
C SER A 418 3.11 7.59 12.97
N GLU A 419 2.20 7.98 12.07
CA GLU A 419 0.76 7.91 12.32
C GLU A 419 0.29 6.53 12.76
N ARG A 420 0.84 5.48 12.15
CA ARG A 420 0.48 4.10 12.50
C ARG A 420 1.19 3.57 13.72
N ALA A 421 2.39 4.06 13.99
CA ALA A 421 3.14 3.65 15.16
C ALA A 421 2.61 4.24 16.47
N PHE A 422 1.80 5.31 16.43
CA PHE A 422 1.24 5.89 17.66
C PHE A 422 0.22 4.96 18.32
N LYS A 423 0.46 4.70 19.61
CA LYS A 423 -0.57 4.22 20.52
C LYS A 423 -1.30 5.41 21.14
N VAL A 424 -2.59 5.23 21.41
CA VAL A 424 -3.46 6.24 22.01
C VAL A 424 -4.05 5.69 23.30
N GLU A 425 -3.65 6.24 24.43
CA GLU A 425 -4.26 5.94 25.73
C GLU A 425 -5.25 7.05 26.11
N SER A 426 -6.49 6.64 26.42
CA SER A 426 -7.47 7.58 26.98
C SER A 426 -7.27 7.68 28.48
N ILE A 427 -6.96 8.89 28.97
CA ILE A 427 -6.87 9.15 30.40
C ILE A 427 -8.22 9.61 30.97
N SER A 428 -8.40 9.45 32.28
CA SER A 428 -9.68 9.59 32.99
C SER A 428 -10.40 10.94 32.84
N ASP A 429 -9.70 11.98 32.34
CA ASP A 429 -10.26 13.31 32.07
C ASP A 429 -10.69 13.52 30.60
N GLY A 430 -10.65 12.46 29.79
CA GLY A 430 -11.00 12.49 28.37
C GLY A 430 -9.88 13.01 27.47
N LYS A 431 -8.70 13.33 28.00
CA LYS A 431 -7.52 13.62 27.19
C LYS A 431 -6.94 12.31 26.62
N LYS A 432 -6.27 12.45 25.49
CA LYS A 432 -5.54 11.37 24.82
C LYS A 432 -4.05 11.57 25.03
N VAL A 433 -3.38 10.52 25.48
CA VAL A 433 -1.92 10.44 25.53
C VAL A 433 -1.46 9.59 24.35
N TYR A 434 -0.49 10.12 23.62
CA TYR A 434 0.10 9.44 22.49
C TYR A 434 1.53 9.07 22.83
N TYR A 435 1.90 7.83 22.55
CA TYR A 435 3.24 7.33 22.81
C TYR A 435 3.74 6.43 21.69
N LEU A 436 5.07 6.32 21.60
CA LEU A 436 5.80 5.34 20.81
C LEU A 436 6.58 4.43 21.78
N TYR A 437 6.95 3.24 21.31
CA TYR A 437 7.88 2.37 22.04
C TYR A 437 9.31 2.90 21.90
N ASP A 438 10.13 2.76 22.95
CA ASP A 438 11.54 3.20 22.93
C ASP A 438 12.31 2.58 21.76
N GLU A 439 12.15 1.28 21.53
CA GLU A 439 12.84 0.59 20.43
C GLU A 439 12.45 1.13 19.05
N PHE A 440 11.20 1.57 18.90
CA PHE A 440 10.78 2.22 17.66
C PHE A 440 11.51 3.56 17.49
N VAL A 441 11.53 4.38 18.53
CA VAL A 441 12.15 5.73 18.50
C VAL A 441 13.65 5.64 18.24
N ASP A 442 14.34 4.73 18.93
CA ASP A 442 15.78 4.52 18.79
C ASP A 442 16.13 4.12 17.35
N GLN A 443 15.42 3.14 16.78
CA GLN A 443 15.68 2.70 15.41
C GLN A 443 15.28 3.75 14.36
N TYR A 444 14.22 4.51 14.61
CA TYR A 444 13.85 5.64 13.77
C TYR A 444 14.98 6.68 13.68
N GLN A 445 15.59 7.04 14.81
CA GLN A 445 16.70 7.99 14.86
C GLN A 445 17.91 7.49 14.05
N VAL A 446 18.23 6.20 14.16
CA VAL A 446 19.31 5.60 13.35
C VAL A 446 19.02 5.74 11.86
N ILE A 447 17.78 5.50 11.41
CA ILE A 447 17.39 5.68 10.00
C ILE A 447 17.54 7.15 9.58
N GLN A 448 17.05 8.09 10.40
CA GLN A 448 17.16 9.52 10.13
C GLN A 448 18.61 9.97 9.95
N ASP A 449 19.47 9.64 10.92
CA ASP A 449 20.86 10.07 10.92
C ASP A 449 21.62 9.53 9.70
N ASN A 450 21.43 8.25 9.37
CA ASN A 450 22.10 7.63 8.22
C ASN A 450 21.55 8.16 6.89
N PHE A 451 20.26 8.47 6.79
CA PHE A 451 19.71 9.11 5.61
C PHE A 451 20.22 10.54 5.44
N PHE A 452 20.28 11.33 6.52
CA PHE A 452 20.80 12.71 6.45
C PHE A 452 22.29 12.75 6.15
N GLN A 453 23.07 11.79 6.67
CA GLN A 453 24.47 11.62 6.28
C GLN A 453 24.62 11.26 4.80
N THR A 454 23.71 10.44 4.26
CA THR A 454 23.66 10.13 2.83
C THR A 454 23.38 11.38 1.99
N LEU A 455 22.37 12.17 2.34
CA LEU A 455 22.08 13.44 1.66
C LEU A 455 23.23 14.45 1.78
N SER A 456 23.84 14.56 2.96
CA SER A 456 25.03 15.39 3.20
C SER A 456 26.16 15.02 2.24
N THR A 457 26.35 13.72 2.05
CA THR A 457 27.36 13.16 1.15
C THR A 457 27.06 13.46 -0.32
N ILE A 458 25.81 13.31 -0.76
CA ILE A 458 25.38 13.53 -2.16
C ILE A 458 25.40 15.02 -2.53
N TYR A 459 24.87 15.88 -1.66
CA TYR A 459 24.67 17.30 -1.95
C TYR A 459 25.78 18.20 -1.42
N SER A 460 26.77 17.64 -0.70
CA SER A 460 27.88 18.39 -0.10
C SER A 460 27.42 19.51 0.85
N VAL A 461 26.40 19.25 1.65
CA VAL A 461 25.85 20.14 2.69
C VAL A 461 26.02 19.53 4.07
N SER A 462 25.97 20.32 5.13
CA SER A 462 26.04 19.77 6.50
C SER A 462 24.74 19.07 6.91
N THR A 463 24.82 18.09 7.81
CA THR A 463 23.63 17.45 8.40
C THR A 463 22.79 18.45 9.20
N ASP A 464 23.40 19.48 9.79
CA ASP A 464 22.70 20.55 10.50
C ASP A 464 21.86 21.40 9.54
N GLU A 465 22.38 21.73 8.35
CA GLU A 465 21.61 22.43 7.31
C GLU A 465 20.42 21.58 6.83
N ILE A 466 20.63 20.27 6.64
CA ILE A 466 19.55 19.34 6.26
C ILE A 466 18.48 19.29 7.35
N LEU A 467 18.88 19.19 8.61
CA LEU A 467 17.95 19.19 9.75
C LEU A 467 17.20 20.51 9.87
N GLU A 468 17.85 21.65 9.64
CA GLU A 468 17.20 22.96 9.61
C GLU A 468 16.16 23.04 8.47
N MET A 469 16.48 22.52 7.28
CA MET A 469 15.54 22.43 6.17
C MET A 469 14.36 21.50 6.51
N TYR A 470 14.62 20.32 7.05
CA TYR A 470 13.58 19.38 7.49
C TYR A 470 12.63 20.01 8.52
N ASN A 471 13.17 20.81 9.45
CA ASN A 471 12.39 21.50 10.47
C ASN A 471 11.64 22.74 9.94
N LYS A 472 12.11 23.35 8.84
CA LYS A 472 11.40 24.48 8.17
C LYS A 472 10.11 24.05 7.50
N TYR A 473 10.03 22.80 7.05
CA TYR A 473 8.79 22.18 6.60
C TYR A 473 7.86 21.95 7.80
N ASN A 474 7.23 23.04 8.24
CA ASN A 474 6.22 23.00 9.30
C ASN A 474 5.10 22.07 8.83
N SER A 475 4.75 21.08 9.66
CA SER A 475 3.80 20.03 9.31
C SER A 475 2.48 20.58 8.77
N GLY A 476 2.05 21.75 9.25
CA GLY A 476 0.83 22.42 8.79
C GLY A 476 0.77 22.74 7.30
N SER A 477 1.86 23.13 6.62
CA SER A 477 1.80 23.43 5.18
C SER A 477 1.80 22.15 4.33
N VAL A 478 2.70 21.24 4.71
CA VAL A 478 2.92 19.94 4.07
C VAL A 478 1.68 19.04 4.22
N VAL A 479 1.13 18.92 5.43
CA VAL A 479 -0.14 18.23 5.73
C VAL A 479 -1.29 18.87 4.96
N ASN A 480 -1.46 20.19 4.98
CA ASN A 480 -2.54 20.85 4.21
C ASN A 480 -2.42 20.60 2.71
N GLU A 481 -1.21 20.51 2.17
CA GLU A 481 -0.97 20.18 0.76
C GLU A 481 -1.32 18.72 0.47
N TYR A 482 -0.92 17.75 1.31
CA TYR A 482 -1.35 16.35 1.20
C TYR A 482 -2.87 16.18 1.29
N LEU A 483 -3.50 16.91 2.20
CA LEU A 483 -4.95 16.89 2.40
C LEU A 483 -5.70 17.44 1.20
N ASN A 484 -5.20 18.50 0.56
CA ASN A 484 -5.80 19.05 -0.66
C ASN A 484 -5.73 18.07 -1.84
N TRP A 485 -4.72 17.20 -1.89
CA TRP A 485 -4.58 16.17 -2.92
C TRP A 485 -5.49 14.95 -2.70
N SER A 486 -5.65 14.49 -1.44
CA SER A 486 -6.52 13.34 -1.11
C SER A 486 -8.01 13.58 -1.39
N HIS A 487 -8.47 14.83 -1.43
CA HIS A 487 -9.88 15.18 -1.62
C HIS A 487 -10.34 15.28 -3.08
N GLY A 488 -9.52 14.81 -4.03
CA GLY A 488 -9.91 14.67 -5.44
C GLY A 488 -10.42 15.98 -6.07
N ASN A 489 -9.53 16.84 -6.55
CA ASN A 489 -9.89 18.00 -7.38
C ASN A 489 -10.94 18.98 -6.80
N ARG A 490 -11.18 19.01 -5.48
CA ARG A 490 -12.08 20.01 -4.88
C ARG A 490 -11.33 21.30 -4.53
N VAL A 491 -11.32 22.20 -5.52
CA VAL A 491 -11.16 23.67 -5.41
C VAL A 491 -9.99 24.13 -4.53
N ILE A 492 -8.85 24.36 -5.18
CA ILE A 492 -7.74 25.06 -4.54
C ILE A 492 -8.13 26.55 -4.37
N TYR A 493 -8.57 26.93 -3.17
CA TYR A 493 -8.57 28.34 -2.78
C TYR A 493 -7.12 28.74 -2.49
N PHE A 494 -6.38 29.15 -3.53
CA PHE A 494 -5.06 29.75 -3.37
C PHE A 494 -5.21 31.11 -2.69
N VAL A 495 -4.90 31.19 -1.39
CA VAL A 495 -4.92 32.45 -0.64
C VAL A 495 -3.53 33.10 -0.57
N ASN A 496 -2.43 32.44 -0.95
CA ASN A 496 -1.06 33.01 -0.95
C ASN A 496 -0.06 32.26 -1.87
N ASP A 497 0.91 32.99 -2.43
CA ASP A 497 1.94 32.49 -3.39
C ASP A 497 2.76 31.30 -2.87
N LYS A 498 3.09 31.24 -1.57
CA LYS A 498 3.86 30.12 -1.00
C LYS A 498 3.16 28.76 -1.08
N LYS A 499 1.82 28.73 -1.09
CA LYS A 499 1.05 27.48 -1.25
C LYS A 499 1.08 26.96 -2.69
N TYR A 500 1.44 27.80 -3.66
CA TYR A 500 1.51 27.45 -5.07
C TYR A 500 2.83 26.72 -5.41
N ASP A 501 3.95 27.19 -4.86
CA ASP A 501 5.28 26.59 -5.12
C ASP A 501 5.38 25.16 -4.59
N SER A 502 4.92 24.92 -3.36
CA SER A 502 4.93 23.58 -2.75
C SER A 502 3.92 22.63 -3.43
N TYR A 503 2.79 23.14 -3.92
CA TYR A 503 1.88 22.38 -4.78
C TYR A 503 2.55 21.97 -6.11
N LEU A 504 3.29 22.87 -6.76
CA LEU A 504 4.03 22.54 -7.99
C LEU A 504 5.12 21.48 -7.73
N GLN A 505 5.82 21.59 -6.60
CA GLN A 505 6.79 20.58 -6.19
C GLN A 505 6.14 19.22 -5.94
N MET A 506 4.98 19.19 -5.26
CA MET A 506 4.23 17.95 -5.07
C MET A 506 3.77 17.33 -6.38
N ASN A 507 3.27 18.14 -7.32
CA ASN A 507 2.91 17.66 -8.66
C ASN A 507 4.10 17.03 -9.37
N LYS A 508 5.27 17.67 -9.30
CA LYS A 508 6.51 17.13 -9.87
C LYS A 508 6.85 15.76 -9.27
N LEU A 509 6.77 15.62 -7.95
CA LEU A 509 7.03 14.35 -7.26
C LEU A 509 6.00 13.27 -7.62
N VAL A 510 4.70 13.59 -7.64
CA VAL A 510 3.63 12.65 -8.03
C VAL A 510 3.78 12.23 -9.49
N SER A 511 4.15 13.15 -10.39
CA SER A 511 4.35 12.83 -11.80
C SER A 511 5.52 11.86 -11.99
N LYS A 512 6.50 11.94 -11.09
CA LYS A 512 7.69 11.12 -11.10
C LYS A 512 7.50 9.77 -10.40
N PHE A 513 6.74 9.78 -9.31
CA PHE A 513 6.37 8.61 -8.52
C PHE A 513 4.84 8.56 -8.39
N PRO A 514 4.13 8.06 -9.42
CA PRO A 514 2.66 8.08 -9.47
C PRO A 514 2.00 7.45 -8.24
N LYS A 515 2.62 6.39 -7.70
CA LYS A 515 2.17 5.68 -6.50
C LYS A 515 2.00 6.57 -5.25
N ILE A 516 2.67 7.72 -5.18
CA ILE A 516 2.46 8.72 -4.12
C ILE A 516 0.99 9.11 -4.01
N LYS A 517 0.34 9.38 -5.15
CA LYS A 517 -1.05 9.83 -5.18
C LYS A 517 -1.98 8.77 -4.59
N GLU A 518 -1.68 7.50 -4.82
CA GLU A 518 -2.54 6.38 -4.44
C GLU A 518 -2.33 6.06 -2.96
N ILE A 519 -1.08 6.06 -2.50
CA ILE A 519 -0.70 5.83 -1.10
C ILE A 519 -1.20 6.97 -0.20
N ILE A 520 -1.02 8.22 -0.60
CA ILE A 520 -1.41 9.39 0.20
C ILE A 520 -2.90 9.67 0.09
N GLY A 521 -3.45 9.61 -1.12
CA GLY A 521 -4.86 9.85 -1.38
C GLY A 521 -5.76 8.92 -0.56
N ASN A 522 -5.39 7.63 -0.50
CA ASN A 522 -6.15 6.64 0.25
C ASN A 522 -5.83 6.62 1.75
N SER A 523 -4.76 7.25 2.25
CA SER A 523 -4.44 7.24 3.69
C SER A 523 -5.18 8.32 4.46
N PHE A 524 -5.38 9.50 3.86
CA PHE A 524 -6.03 10.65 4.51
C PHE A 524 -7.53 10.81 4.20
N TYR A 525 -8.05 10.07 3.22
CA TYR A 525 -9.48 10.11 2.89
C TYR A 525 -10.36 9.44 3.97
N TYR A 526 -9.82 8.42 4.65
CA TYR A 526 -10.58 7.62 5.62
C TYR A 526 -10.32 8.00 7.07
N THR A 527 -9.41 8.93 7.29
CA THR A 527 -9.17 9.48 8.60
C THR A 527 -9.93 10.80 8.74
N ASP A 528 -10.95 10.86 9.60
CA ASP A 528 -11.46 12.11 10.20
C ASP A 528 -10.36 12.82 11.07
N VAL A 529 -9.07 12.54 10.83
CA VAL A 529 -7.86 13.00 11.53
C VAL A 529 -7.51 14.46 11.20
N LEU A 530 -8.42 15.16 10.53
CA LEU A 530 -8.41 16.61 10.36
C LEU A 530 -8.71 17.42 11.64
N LYS A 531 -8.69 16.80 12.82
CA LYS A 531 -8.77 17.57 14.08
C LYS A 531 -7.38 18.08 14.43
N GLU A 532 -7.31 19.35 14.82
CA GLU A 532 -6.10 20.11 15.20
C GLU A 532 -5.10 19.29 16.06
N ASP A 533 -5.62 18.37 16.87
CA ASP A 533 -4.88 17.41 17.72
C ASP A 533 -3.78 16.59 16.99
N TYR A 534 -3.96 16.18 15.72
CA TYR A 534 -2.96 15.36 15.01
C TYR A 534 -1.77 16.17 14.51
N LEU A 535 -2.03 17.37 14.01
CA LEU A 535 -0.98 18.31 13.60
C LEU A 535 -0.12 18.70 14.79
N ASP A 536 -0.75 18.93 15.94
CA ASP A 536 -0.05 19.19 17.19
C ASP A 536 0.75 17.97 17.66
N LEU A 537 0.19 16.76 17.55
CA LEU A 537 0.90 15.51 17.86
C LEU A 537 2.15 15.31 16.99
N TYR A 538 2.00 15.40 15.66
CA TYR A 538 3.13 15.26 14.74
C TYR A 538 4.18 16.37 14.98
N ASN A 539 3.74 17.58 15.32
CA ASN A 539 4.65 18.66 15.69
C ASN A 539 5.44 18.34 16.96
N GLU A 540 4.84 17.75 17.98
CA GLU A 540 5.58 17.35 19.19
C GLU A 540 6.54 16.18 18.93
N VAL A 541 6.18 15.26 18.04
CA VAL A 541 7.02 14.13 17.58
C VAL A 541 8.24 14.62 16.82
N SER A 542 8.02 15.51 15.85
CA SER A 542 9.10 16.15 15.09
C SER A 542 10.02 17.01 15.95
N LYS A 543 9.59 17.40 17.16
CA LYS A 543 10.38 18.10 18.18
C LYS A 543 10.98 17.17 19.25
N GLY A 544 10.79 15.86 19.16
CA GLY A 544 11.30 14.88 20.13
C GLY A 544 10.60 14.92 21.51
N ARG A 545 9.36 15.42 21.58
CA ARG A 545 8.57 15.55 22.82
C ARG A 545 7.51 14.45 22.91
N ILE A 546 7.95 13.21 22.83
CA ILE A 546 7.09 12.03 22.92
C ILE A 546 7.17 11.50 24.35
N LEU A 547 6.03 11.12 24.93
CA LEU A 547 6.04 10.26 26.11
C LEU A 547 6.44 8.88 25.61
N VAL A 548 7.57 8.36 26.09
CA VAL A 548 8.04 7.03 25.70
C VAL A 548 7.63 6.03 26.78
N LYS A 549 7.20 4.84 26.36
CA LYS A 549 6.71 3.79 27.24
C LYS A 549 7.79 2.69 27.33
N ASP A 550 8.26 2.47 28.56
CA ASP A 550 9.22 1.42 28.94
C ASP A 550 8.72 0.00 28.62
#